data_AF-A0A2X2YBB8-F1
#
_entry.id   AF-A0A2X2YBB8-F1
#
_cell.length_a   1.000
_cell.length_b   1.000
_cell.length_c   1.000
_cell.angle_alpha   90.00
_cell.angle_beta   90.00
_cell.angle_gamma   90.00
#
_symmetry.space_group_name_H-M   'P 1'
#
loop_
_entity.id
_entity.type
_entity.pdbx_description
1 polymer ?
#
loop_
_entity_poly.entity_id
_entity_poly.type
_entity_poly.pdbx_seq_one_letter_code
_entity_poly.pdbx_strand_id
1 'polypeptide(L)'
;MFNVFYDSDICTAPLSQPVSKYDMLFSKHLSKQSLDKRFNKHSVEFMKEIFIKFLYSQNNTLTNLERTLRTYFDRVIINDSTSFILPKEFKKKFSSSGGSGSPSSIKVQLQYELLTGSFMNIDIFSGIKTDVKYFKNNEKI
;
A
#
# COMPACT_ATOMS: atom_id res chain seq x y z
N MET A 1 -9.90 17.53 -1.38
CA MET A 1 -9.20 16.24 -1.55
C MET A 1 -9.07 15.98 -3.06
N PHE A 2 -7.85 16.04 -3.61
CA PHE A 2 -7.57 16.01 -5.06
C PHE A 2 -7.09 14.63 -5.49
N ASN A 3 -7.98 13.65 -5.55
CA ASN A 3 -7.58 12.36 -6.08
C ASN A 3 -8.70 11.83 -6.98
N VAL A 4 -8.38 11.75 -8.28
CA VAL A 4 -9.25 11.19 -9.33
C VAL A 4 -9.73 9.78 -8.97
N PHE A 5 -8.95 9.09 -8.14
CA PHE A 5 -9.14 7.71 -7.71
C PHE A 5 -9.76 7.56 -6.31
N TYR A 6 -10.22 8.65 -5.68
CA TYR A 6 -10.85 8.59 -4.37
C TYR A 6 -12.37 8.69 -4.52
N ASP A 7 -12.96 7.63 -5.07
CA ASP A 7 -14.40 7.49 -5.27
C ASP A 7 -14.82 6.04 -4.99
N SER A 8 -16.05 5.83 -4.52
CA SER A 8 -16.57 4.48 -4.20
C SER A 8 -16.61 3.55 -5.41
N ASP A 9 -16.55 4.13 -6.60
CA ASP A 9 -16.81 3.46 -7.86
C ASP A 9 -15.54 3.18 -8.66
N ILE A 10 -14.33 3.37 -8.11
CA ILE A 10 -13.08 3.21 -8.89
C ILE A 10 -12.94 1.87 -9.61
N CYS A 11 -13.56 0.81 -9.09
CA CYS A 11 -13.53 -0.53 -9.69
C CYS A 11 -14.76 -0.86 -10.55
N THR A 12 -15.79 -0.02 -10.55
CA THR A 12 -17.07 -0.23 -11.25
C THR A 12 -17.33 0.82 -12.33
N ALA A 13 -16.76 2.00 -12.19
CA ALA A 13 -16.83 3.11 -13.11
C ALA A 13 -16.12 2.79 -14.44
N PRO A 14 -16.73 3.11 -15.59
CA PRO A 14 -16.03 3.05 -16.87
C PRO A 14 -14.89 4.08 -16.89
N LEU A 15 -13.77 3.74 -17.54
CA LEU A 15 -12.57 4.60 -17.63
C LEU A 15 -12.83 6.03 -18.13
N SER A 16 -13.93 6.28 -18.85
CA SER A 16 -14.35 7.62 -19.25
C SER A 16 -14.60 8.55 -18.06
N GLN A 17 -15.14 8.05 -16.95
CA GLN A 17 -15.44 8.87 -15.77
C GLN A 17 -14.17 9.42 -15.09
N PRO A 18 -13.19 8.59 -14.68
CA PRO A 18 -11.96 9.11 -14.08
C PRO A 18 -11.15 9.97 -15.06
N VAL A 19 -11.19 9.67 -16.36
CA VAL A 19 -10.60 10.54 -17.39
C VAL A 19 -11.25 11.93 -17.40
N SER A 20 -12.57 12.02 -17.49
CA SER A 20 -13.27 13.32 -17.48
C SER A 20 -13.03 14.10 -16.20
N LYS A 21 -12.97 13.41 -15.05
CA LYS A 21 -12.64 14.02 -13.75
C LYS A 21 -11.20 14.55 -13.73
N TYR A 22 -10.24 13.80 -14.29
CA TYR A 22 -8.86 14.26 -14.44
C TYR A 22 -8.78 15.51 -15.32
N ASP A 23 -9.47 15.49 -16.47
CA ASP A 23 -9.40 16.59 -17.42
C ASP A 23 -9.97 17.89 -16.85
N MET A 24 -11.09 17.79 -16.14
CA MET A 24 -11.70 18.92 -15.42
C MET A 24 -10.79 19.47 -14.31
N LEU A 25 -10.13 18.59 -13.55
CA LEU A 25 -9.32 19.00 -12.38
C LEU A 25 -7.96 19.59 -12.77
N PHE A 26 -7.36 19.11 -13.86
CA PHE A 26 -5.99 19.45 -14.24
C PHE A 26 -5.87 20.22 -15.55
N SER A 27 -7.00 20.53 -16.22
CA SER A 27 -7.04 21.22 -17.52
C SER A 27 -6.11 20.56 -18.56
N LYS A 28 -6.07 19.23 -18.56
CA LYS A 28 -5.27 18.40 -19.47
C LYS A 28 -6.15 17.35 -20.11
N HIS A 29 -5.83 16.89 -21.30
CA HIS A 29 -6.60 15.83 -21.96
C HIS A 29 -5.92 14.47 -21.77
N LEU A 30 -6.57 13.55 -21.06
CA LEU A 30 -6.12 12.18 -20.86
C LEU A 30 -6.96 11.21 -21.71
N SER A 31 -6.34 10.34 -22.50
CA SER A 31 -7.12 9.30 -23.20
C SER A 31 -7.44 8.11 -22.28
N LYS A 32 -8.56 7.41 -22.54
CA LYS A 32 -8.91 6.17 -21.81
C LYS A 32 -7.81 5.13 -21.93
N GLN A 33 -7.22 4.99 -23.12
CA GLN A 33 -6.13 4.07 -23.41
C GLN A 33 -4.86 4.44 -22.63
N SER A 34 -4.57 5.74 -22.48
CA SER A 34 -3.44 6.22 -21.68
C SER A 34 -3.63 5.91 -20.20
N LEU A 35 -4.85 6.01 -19.68
CA LEU A 35 -5.17 5.63 -18.30
C LEU A 35 -5.10 4.12 -18.10
N ASP A 36 -5.71 3.34 -18.99
CA ASP A 36 -5.68 1.87 -18.96
C ASP A 36 -4.24 1.33 -18.92
N LYS A 37 -3.38 1.84 -19.81
CA LYS A 37 -1.96 1.46 -19.86
C LYS A 37 -1.19 1.77 -18.58
N ARG A 38 -1.69 2.65 -17.71
CA ARG A 38 -1.09 2.93 -16.40
C ARG A 38 -1.49 1.90 -15.35
N PHE A 39 -2.49 1.05 -15.54
CA PHE A 39 -2.79 -0.05 -14.62
C PHE A 39 -1.88 -1.25 -14.89
N ASN A 40 -0.64 -1.15 -14.44
CA ASN A 40 0.39 -2.16 -14.67
C ASN A 40 1.30 -2.33 -13.45
N LYS A 41 2.22 -3.30 -13.52
CA LYS A 41 3.18 -3.61 -12.44
C LYS A 41 4.08 -2.42 -12.07
N HIS A 42 4.49 -1.59 -13.03
CA HIS A 42 5.36 -0.45 -12.79
C HIS A 42 4.66 0.63 -11.97
N SER A 43 3.36 0.84 -12.20
CA SER A 43 2.58 1.79 -11.40
C SER A 43 2.39 1.29 -9.96
N VAL A 44 2.29 -0.02 -9.74
CA VAL A 44 2.28 -0.59 -8.38
C VAL A 44 3.61 -0.32 -7.68
N GLU A 45 4.74 -0.56 -8.34
CA GLU A 45 6.06 -0.25 -7.77
C GLU A 45 6.24 1.24 -7.51
N PHE A 46 5.80 2.10 -8.42
CA PHE A 46 5.82 3.55 -8.22
C PHE A 46 5.01 3.98 -6.98
N MET A 47 3.82 3.41 -6.78
CA MET A 47 3.01 3.70 -5.59
C MET A 47 3.69 3.20 -4.30
N LYS A 48 4.38 2.06 -4.34
CA LYS A 48 5.18 1.57 -3.20
C LYS A 48 6.33 2.52 -2.88
N GLU A 49 7.05 3.00 -3.89
CA GLU A 49 8.14 3.96 -3.69
C GLU A 49 7.65 5.27 -3.06
N ILE A 50 6.52 5.80 -3.54
CA ILE A 50 5.88 6.97 -2.96
C ILE A 50 5.52 6.72 -1.49
N PHE A 51 4.91 5.57 -1.21
CA PHE A 51 4.50 5.18 0.13
C PHE A 51 5.69 5.09 1.10
N ILE A 52 6.79 4.47 0.67
CA ILE A 52 8.05 4.40 1.44
C ILE A 52 8.57 5.80 1.76
N LYS A 53 8.63 6.69 0.76
CA LYS A 53 9.11 8.07 0.95
C LYS A 53 8.23 8.84 1.94
N PHE A 54 6.91 8.69 1.85
CA PHE A 54 5.99 9.33 2.79
C PHE A 54 6.18 8.80 4.21
N LEU A 55 6.23 7.48 4.41
CA LEU A 55 6.43 6.93 5.74
C LEU A 55 7.75 7.35 6.36
N TYR A 56 8.83 7.38 5.57
CA TYR A 56 10.12 7.91 6.02
C TYR A 56 9.99 9.37 6.47
N SER A 57 9.34 10.22 5.68
CA SER A 57 9.14 11.64 6.01
C SER A 57 8.25 11.88 7.24
N GLN A 58 7.37 10.95 7.57
CA GLN A 58 6.40 11.07 8.68
C GLN A 58 6.92 10.43 9.97
N ASN A 59 8.06 9.73 9.94
CA ASN A 59 8.58 9.02 11.11
C ASN A 59 9.32 9.98 12.06
N ASN A 60 8.56 10.86 12.72
CA ASN A 60 9.10 11.80 13.72
C ASN A 60 9.66 11.10 14.96
N THR A 61 9.21 9.86 15.24
CA THR A 61 9.73 9.03 16.32
C THR A 61 11.22 8.75 16.10
N LEU A 62 11.62 8.47 14.86
CA LEU A 62 13.03 8.35 14.48
C LEU A 62 13.80 9.64 14.74
N THR A 63 13.34 10.76 14.18
CA THR A 63 14.09 12.02 14.27
C THR A 63 14.30 12.47 15.71
N ASN A 64 13.38 12.12 16.62
CA ASN A 64 13.42 12.59 18.00
C ASN A 64 14.04 11.61 18.99
N LEU A 65 13.96 10.29 18.74
CA LEU A 65 14.34 9.26 19.71
C LEU A 65 15.50 8.36 19.26
N GLU A 66 16.05 8.53 18.05
CA GLU A 66 17.11 7.67 17.51
C GLU A 66 18.26 7.46 18.52
N ARG A 67 18.81 8.54 19.06
CA ARG A 67 19.95 8.47 20.00
C ARG A 67 19.63 7.63 21.23
N THR A 68 18.42 7.77 21.78
CA THR A 68 17.99 7.01 22.96
C THR A 68 17.72 5.55 22.61
N LEU A 69 17.13 5.26 21.46
CA LEU A 69 16.85 3.88 21.07
C LEU A 69 18.15 3.10 20.81
N ARG A 70 19.15 3.74 20.19
CA ARG A 70 20.47 3.15 19.92
C ARG A 70 21.28 2.82 21.17
N THR A 71 20.95 3.37 22.34
CA THR A 71 21.64 2.96 23.58
C THR A 71 21.16 1.62 24.13
N TYR A 72 19.96 1.16 23.72
CA TYR A 72 19.33 -0.06 24.23
C TYR A 72 19.21 -1.17 23.20
N PHE A 73 19.15 -0.82 21.92
CA PHE A 73 18.92 -1.77 20.84
C PHE A 73 19.86 -1.52 19.67
N ASP A 74 20.50 -2.58 19.19
CA ASP A 74 21.31 -2.53 17.96
C ASP A 74 20.42 -2.47 16.71
N ARG A 75 19.24 -3.11 16.77
CA ARG A 75 18.27 -3.18 15.68
C ARG A 75 16.86 -3.39 16.21
N VAL A 76 15.88 -2.69 15.63
CA VAL A 76 14.45 -2.89 15.94
C VAL A 76 13.69 -3.07 14.64
N ILE A 77 13.13 -4.27 14.42
CA ILE A 77 12.32 -4.56 13.23
C ILE A 77 10.85 -4.55 13.62
N ILE A 78 10.05 -3.72 12.95
CA ILE A 78 8.60 -3.70 13.11
C ILE A 78 7.98 -4.47 11.95
N ASN A 79 7.14 -5.44 12.31
CA ASN A 79 6.23 -6.10 11.39
C ASN A 79 4.82 -5.65 11.71
N ASP A 80 4.16 -5.05 10.73
CA ASP A 80 2.78 -4.62 10.86
C ASP A 80 1.99 -5.01 9.60
N SER A 81 0.69 -5.19 9.76
CA SER A 81 -0.21 -5.49 8.65
C SER A 81 -1.47 -4.65 8.73
N THR A 82 -1.81 -4.00 7.63
CA THR A 82 -3.07 -3.26 7.48
C THR A 82 -3.91 -3.96 6.43
N SER A 83 -5.20 -4.16 6.71
CA SER A 83 -6.13 -4.81 5.78
C SER A 83 -7.25 -3.87 5.35
N PHE A 84 -7.63 -3.96 4.09
CA PHE A 84 -8.73 -3.19 3.50
C PHE A 84 -9.74 -4.14 2.87
N ILE A 85 -11.02 -3.84 3.04
CA ILE A 85 -12.09 -4.55 2.35
C ILE A 85 -12.09 -4.15 0.88
N LEU A 86 -12.29 -5.14 0.00
CA LEU A 86 -12.42 -4.92 -1.43
C LEU A 86 -13.83 -5.29 -1.92
N PRO A 87 -14.25 -4.75 -3.08
CA PRO A 87 -15.43 -5.21 -3.78
C PRO A 87 -15.39 -6.73 -4.06
N LYS A 88 -16.56 -7.36 -4.11
CA LYS A 88 -16.71 -8.82 -4.24
C LYS A 88 -16.09 -9.40 -5.52
N GLU A 89 -15.96 -8.57 -6.55
CA GLU A 89 -15.37 -8.87 -7.84
C GLU A 89 -13.90 -9.30 -7.71
N PHE A 90 -13.20 -8.85 -6.66
CA PHE A 90 -11.80 -9.19 -6.40
C PHE A 90 -11.61 -10.52 -5.65
N LYS A 91 -12.68 -11.20 -5.24
CA LYS A 91 -12.62 -12.43 -4.43
C LYS A 91 -11.71 -13.50 -5.03
N LYS A 92 -11.63 -13.61 -6.36
CA LYS A 92 -10.78 -14.59 -7.06
C LYS A 92 -9.29 -14.42 -6.72
N LYS A 93 -8.83 -13.18 -6.55
CA LYS A 93 -7.41 -12.85 -6.28
C LYS A 93 -7.15 -12.49 -4.82
N PHE A 94 -8.13 -11.88 -4.15
CA PHE A 94 -8.04 -11.35 -2.80
C PHE A 94 -9.20 -11.87 -1.96
N SER A 95 -9.24 -13.17 -1.72
CA SER A 95 -10.21 -13.79 -0.83
C SER A 95 -10.08 -13.28 0.62
N SER A 96 -11.24 -13.19 1.27
CA SER A 96 -11.36 -12.90 2.71
C SER A 96 -11.78 -14.15 3.48
N SER A 97 -11.49 -14.18 4.77
CA SER A 97 -11.94 -15.21 5.69
C SER A 97 -13.47 -15.11 5.75
N GLY A 98 -14.19 -16.13 5.25
CA GLY A 98 -15.62 -16.06 4.95
C GLY A 98 -16.60 -15.91 6.12
N GLY A 99 -16.29 -15.09 7.13
CA GLY A 99 -17.25 -14.60 8.12
C GLY A 99 -18.22 -13.55 7.55
N SER A 100 -19.05 -12.96 8.41
CA SER A 100 -20.07 -11.94 8.04
C SER A 100 -19.52 -10.65 7.41
N GLY A 101 -18.20 -10.47 7.38
CA GLY A 101 -17.52 -9.28 6.85
C GLY A 101 -16.81 -9.54 5.52
N SER A 102 -17.47 -9.17 4.42
CA SER A 102 -16.94 -8.99 3.06
C SER A 102 -16.35 -10.23 2.33
N PRO A 103 -16.74 -10.50 1.07
CA PRO A 103 -16.22 -11.62 0.28
C PRO A 103 -14.77 -11.45 -0.21
N SER A 104 -14.19 -10.26 -0.10
CA SER A 104 -12.84 -9.94 -0.60
C SER A 104 -12.14 -8.90 0.28
N SER A 105 -10.85 -9.09 0.50
CA SER A 105 -10.02 -8.17 1.26
C SER A 105 -8.55 -8.30 0.88
N ILE A 106 -7.84 -7.19 0.90
CA ILE A 106 -6.40 -7.09 0.65
C ILE A 106 -5.68 -6.80 1.96
N LYS A 107 -4.50 -7.39 2.13
CA LYS A 107 -3.60 -7.14 3.24
C LYS A 107 -2.32 -6.55 2.70
N VAL A 108 -1.96 -5.36 3.17
CA VAL A 108 -0.65 -4.75 2.97
C VAL A 108 0.18 -5.08 4.20
N GLN A 109 1.23 -5.84 3.97
CA GLN A 109 2.13 -6.29 5.01
C GLN A 109 3.45 -5.54 4.90
N LEU A 110 3.86 -4.94 6.01
CA LEU A 110 5.01 -4.06 6.10
C LEU A 110 6.04 -4.65 7.05
N GLN A 111 7.30 -4.62 6.63
CA GLN A 111 8.46 -4.82 7.48
C GLN A 111 9.40 -3.63 7.31
N TYR A 112 9.75 -2.98 8.41
CA TYR A 112 10.70 -1.88 8.38
C TYR A 112 11.57 -1.87 9.64
N GLU A 113 12.79 -1.37 9.47
CA GLU A 113 13.76 -1.24 10.53
C GLU A 113 13.61 0.16 11.15
N LEU A 114 13.25 0.20 12.42
CA LEU A 114 12.83 1.43 13.10
C LEU A 114 13.98 2.40 13.32
N LEU A 115 15.23 1.95 13.52
CA LEU A 115 16.34 2.85 13.92
C LEU A 115 16.99 3.60 12.76
N THR A 116 16.91 3.07 11.54
CA THR A 116 17.32 3.75 10.31
C THR A 116 16.12 4.27 9.53
N GLY A 117 14.91 3.79 9.82
CA GLY A 117 13.71 4.05 9.01
C GLY A 117 13.72 3.32 7.68
N SER A 118 14.63 2.36 7.49
CA SER A 118 14.76 1.62 6.25
C SER A 118 13.61 0.64 6.08
N PHE A 119 12.96 0.68 4.93
CA PHE A 119 11.95 -0.30 4.57
C PHE A 119 12.62 -1.60 4.09
N MET A 120 12.20 -2.70 4.68
CA MET A 120 12.72 -4.03 4.34
C MET A 120 11.80 -4.71 3.32
N ASN A 121 10.48 -4.74 3.57
CA ASN A 121 9.52 -5.41 2.71
C ASN A 121 8.15 -4.73 2.71
N ILE A 122 7.55 -4.66 1.51
CA ILE A 122 6.14 -4.31 1.30
C ILE A 122 5.53 -5.39 0.44
N ASP A 123 4.77 -6.26 1.08
CA ASP A 123 4.07 -7.34 0.40
C ASP A 123 2.57 -7.12 0.42
N ILE A 124 1.93 -7.61 -0.63
CA ILE A 124 0.48 -7.55 -0.79
C ILE A 124 -0.03 -8.98 -0.80
N PHE A 125 -0.93 -9.29 0.14
CA PHE A 125 -1.56 -10.59 0.27
C PHE A 125 -3.08 -10.50 0.22
N SER A 126 -3.69 -11.67 0.05
CA SER A 126 -5.10 -11.87 0.37
C SER A 126 -5.34 -11.69 1.87
N GLY A 127 -6.49 -11.15 2.27
CA GLY A 127 -6.77 -10.91 3.70
C GLY A 127 -6.83 -12.18 4.56
N ILE A 128 -7.04 -13.36 3.96
CA ILE A 128 -6.93 -14.66 4.65
C ILE A 128 -5.50 -15.00 5.11
N LYS A 129 -4.48 -14.30 4.60
CA LYS A 129 -3.09 -14.61 4.90
C LYS A 129 -2.77 -14.20 6.34
N THR A 130 -2.48 -15.18 7.19
CA THR A 130 -2.01 -14.94 8.56
C THR A 130 -0.61 -14.30 8.58
N ASP A 131 -0.41 -13.41 9.53
CA ASP A 131 0.81 -12.66 9.81
C ASP A 131 1.78 -13.37 10.78
N VAL A 132 1.33 -14.41 11.49
CA VAL A 132 2.10 -15.22 12.47
C VAL A 132 3.50 -15.63 11.98
N LYS A 133 3.68 -15.86 10.67
CA LYS A 133 4.97 -16.26 10.08
C LYS A 133 5.57 -15.22 9.16
N TYR A 134 5.10 -13.98 9.22
CA TYR A 134 5.62 -12.92 8.37
C TYR A 134 6.88 -12.33 9.00
N PHE A 135 8.00 -12.96 8.67
CA PHE A 135 9.32 -12.41 8.92
C PHE A 135 10.23 -12.80 7.76
N LYS A 136 10.59 -11.84 6.91
CA LYS A 136 11.50 -12.05 5.78
C LYS A 136 12.90 -11.57 6.15
N ASN A 137 13.75 -12.47 6.64
CA ASN A 137 15.16 -12.16 6.79
C ASN A 137 15.84 -12.22 5.41
N ASN A 138 15.94 -11.08 4.74
CA ASN A 138 16.68 -10.97 3.47
C ASN A 138 18.17 -10.64 3.67
N GLU A 139 18.63 -10.51 4.91
CA GLU A 139 20.03 -10.31 5.26
C GLU A 139 20.57 -11.56 5.96
N LYS A 140 21.68 -12.11 5.44
CA LYS A 140 22.52 -13.02 6.21
C LYS A 140 23.04 -12.22 7.41
N ILE A 141 22.88 -12.81 8.60
CA ILE A 141 23.50 -12.37 9.86
C ILE A 141 24.99 -12.13 9.65
#